data_AF-W7XBS7-F1
#
_entry.id   AF-W7XBS7-F1
#
_cell.length_a   1.000
_cell.length_b   1.000
_cell.length_c   1.000
_cell.angle_alpha   90.00
_cell.angle_beta   90.00
_cell.angle_gamma   90.00
#
_symmetry.space_group_name_H-M   'P 1'
#
loop_
_entity.id
_entity.type
_entity.pdbx_description
1 polymer ?
#
loop_
_entity_poly.entity_id
_entity_poly.type
_entity_poly.pdbx_seq_one_letter_code
_entity_poly.pdbx_strand_id
1 'polypeptide(L)' 'ENKIGVEGASGLGSGLGKCTNLSNLTLNLNYNKIGDKGASGLGSGLGKCTNLSDLTLYLRYK' A
#
# COMPACT_ATOMS: atom_id res chain seq x y z
N GLU A 1 -12.81 -4.99 -11.94
CA GLU A 1 -11.49 -5.45 -11.46
C GLU A 1 -10.59 -4.25 -11.31
N ASN A 2 -10.03 -4.03 -10.12
CA ASN A 2 -8.92 -3.09 -9.99
C ASN A 2 -7.66 -3.82 -10.48
N LYS A 3 -6.94 -3.18 -11.40
CA LYS A 3 -5.80 -3.77 -12.11
C LYS A 3 -4.47 -3.40 -11.44
N ILE A 4 -4.45 -3.18 -10.13
CA ILE A 4 -3.18 -2.92 -9.44
C ILE A 4 -2.41 -4.24 -9.41
N GLY A 5 -1.45 -4.34 -10.32
CA GLY A 5 -0.48 -5.42 -10.38
C GLY A 5 0.70 -5.15 -9.44
N VAL A 6 1.72 -6.01 -9.55
CA VAL A 6 3.00 -5.90 -8.82
C VAL A 6 3.59 -4.49 -8.88
N GLU A 7 3.79 -3.96 -10.09
CA GLU A 7 4.40 -2.62 -10.28
C GLU A 7 3.51 -1.49 -9.75
N GLY A 8 2.19 -1.61 -9.92
CA GLY A 8 1.25 -0.62 -9.40
C GLY A 8 1.29 -0.55 -7.88
N ALA A 9 1.42 -1.68 -7.19
CA ALA A 9 1.50 -1.75 -5.75
C ALA A 9 2.84 -1.21 -5.21
N SER A 10 3.95 -1.55 -5.87
CA SER A 10 5.27 -0.98 -5.56
C SER A 10 5.29 0.54 -5.78
N GLY A 11 4.70 1.00 -6.88
CA GLY A 11 4.54 2.43 -7.18
C GLY A 11 3.69 3.16 -6.14
N LEU A 12 2.58 2.55 -5.72
CA LEU A 12 1.74 3.07 -4.65
C LEU A 12 2.52 3.20 -3.33
N GLY A 13 3.29 2.18 -2.96
CA GLY A 13 4.20 2.24 -1.81
C GLY A 13 5.20 3.39 -1.90
N SER A 14 5.87 3.52 -3.04
CA SER A 14 6.84 4.61 -3.27
C SER A 14 6.20 6.01 -3.11
N GLY A 15 4.97 6.18 -3.60
CA GLY A 15 4.19 7.41 -3.43
C GLY A 15 3.82 7.67 -1.97
N LEU A 16 3.23 6.66 -1.29
CA LEU A 16 2.84 6.74 0.11
C LEU A 16 4.03 7.05 1.02
N GLY A 17 5.21 6.50 0.73
CA GLY A 17 6.41 6.75 1.52
C GLY A 17 6.93 8.19 1.46
N LYS A 18 6.38 9.04 0.58
CA LYS A 18 6.64 10.50 0.57
C LYS A 18 5.67 11.26 1.48
N CYS A 19 4.58 10.64 1.91
CA CYS A 19 3.57 11.22 2.78
C CYS A 19 3.95 11.01 4.26
N THR A 20 5.09 11.52 4.69
CA THR A 20 5.62 11.29 6.05
C THR A 20 4.75 11.91 7.16
N ASN A 21 3.93 12.89 6.82
CA ASN A 21 3.00 13.55 7.75
C ASN A 21 1.63 12.85 7.86
N LEU A 22 1.43 11.73 7.16
CA LEU A 22 0.16 11.03 7.17
C LEU A 22 -0.03 10.35 8.54
N SER A 23 -1.12 10.71 9.24
CA SER A 23 -1.44 10.14 10.55
C SER A 23 -2.46 9.01 10.47
N ASN A 24 -3.34 9.03 9.47
CA ASN A 24 -4.41 8.05 9.28
C ASN A 24 -4.47 7.62 7.83
N LEU A 25 -4.49 6.31 7.58
CA LEU A 25 -4.63 5.73 6.25
C LEU A 25 -5.66 4.60 6.25
N THR A 26 -6.66 4.72 5.39
CA THR A 26 -7.49 3.58 4.99
C THR A 26 -7.23 3.29 3.52
N LEU A 27 -6.77 2.09 3.21
CA LEU A 27 -6.44 1.67 1.86
C LEU A 27 -7.14 0.34 1.55
N ASN A 28 -7.98 0.35 0.50
CA ASN A 28 -8.69 -0.84 0.05
C ASN A 28 -8.05 -1.38 -1.23
N LEU A 29 -7.37 -2.52 -1.11
CA LEU A 29 -6.73 -3.24 -2.22
C LEU A 29 -7.38 -4.60 -2.48
N ASN A 30 -8.61 -4.81 -2.02
CA ASN A 30 -9.35 -6.04 -2.29
C ASN A 30 -9.41 -6.33 -3.81
N TYR A 31 -9.25 -7.61 -4.15
CA TYR A 31 -9.34 -8.15 -5.51
C TYR A 31 -8.32 -7.56 -6.49
N ASN A 32 -7.11 -7.21 -6.01
CA ASN A 32 -5.96 -6.81 -6.84
C ASN A 32 -4.92 -7.93 -6.95
N LYS A 33 -4.08 -7.87 -7.99
CA LYS A 33 -3.00 -8.84 -8.25
C LYS A 33 -1.65 -8.30 -7.79
N ILE A 34 -1.59 -7.98 -6.49
CA ILE A 34 -0.47 -7.27 -5.85
C ILE A 34 0.83 -8.08 -5.93
N GLY A 35 0.75 -9.41 -5.70
CA GLY A 35 1.91 -10.31 -5.64
C GLY A 35 2.91 -9.96 -4.53
N ASP A 36 3.85 -10.87 -4.25
CA ASP A 36 4.76 -10.73 -3.10
C ASP A 36 5.69 -9.52 -3.24
N LYS A 37 6.16 -9.25 -4.46
CA LYS A 37 7.01 -8.09 -4.77
C LYS A 37 6.25 -6.78 -4.58
N GLY A 38 5.00 -6.71 -5.04
CA GLY A 38 4.17 -5.51 -4.92
C GLY A 38 3.76 -5.26 -3.47
N ALA A 39 3.46 -6.33 -2.72
CA ALA A 39 3.21 -6.24 -1.28
C ALA A 39 4.45 -5.76 -0.51
N SER A 40 5.65 -6.26 -0.85
CA SER A 40 6.92 -5.78 -0.26
C SER A 40 7.17 -4.31 -0.58
N GLY A 41 6.95 -3.89 -1.83
CA GLY A 41 7.07 -2.48 -2.24
C GLY A 41 6.08 -1.56 -1.50
N LEU A 42 4.82 -2.00 -1.39
CA LEU A 42 3.80 -1.30 -0.61
C LEU A 42 4.20 -1.17 0.87
N GLY A 43 4.65 -2.27 1.49
CA GLY A 43 5.08 -2.30 2.89
C GLY A 43 6.29 -1.40 3.16
N SER A 44 7.30 -1.43 2.27
CA SER A 44 8.47 -0.55 2.36
C SER A 44 8.08 0.93 2.30
N GLY A 45 7.10 1.27 1.47
CA GLY A 45 6.52 2.61 1.39
C GLY A 45 5.80 3.03 2.67
N LEU A 46 4.87 2.20 3.15
CA LEU A 46 4.13 2.43 4.39
C LEU A 46 5.05 2.58 5.60
N GLY A 47 6.16 1.83 5.64
CA GLY A 47 7.15 1.93 6.71
C GLY A 47 7.85 3.29 6.81
N LYS A 48 7.76 4.14 5.77
CA LYS A 48 8.29 5.52 5.81
C LYS A 48 7.28 6.53 6.36
N CYS A 49 6.01 6.17 6.50
CA CYS A 49 4.98 7.02 7.10
C CYS A 49 5.14 7.01 8.63
N THR A 50 6.19 7.65 9.15
CA THR A 50 6.55 7.56 10.58
C THR A 50 5.54 8.17 11.54
N ASN A 51 4.67 9.07 11.05
CA ASN A 51 3.61 9.68 11.84
C ASN A 51 2.28 8.91 11.77
N LEU A 52 2.24 7.78 11.05
CA LEU A 52 1.04 6.97 10.86
C LEU A 52 0.68 6.25 12.16
N SER A 53 -0.46 6.64 12.74
CA SER A 53 -1.00 6.05 13.95
C SER A 53 -2.08 5.01 13.62
N ASP A 54 -2.96 5.34 12.67
CA ASP A 54 -4.06 4.46 12.26
C ASP A 54 -3.87 3.97 10.82
N LEU A 55 -3.69 2.66 10.67
CA LEU A 55 -3.64 1.99 9.37
C LEU A 55 -4.73 0.93 9.28
N THR A 56 -5.65 1.11 8.34
CA THR A 56 -6.58 0.06 7.91
C THR A 56 -6.26 -0.35 6.48
N LEU A 57 -5.93 -1.63 6.29
CA LEU A 57 -5.62 -2.20 4.98
C LEU A 57 -6.58 -3.36 4.67
N TYR A 58 -7.37 -3.21 3.62
CA TYR A 58 -8.22 -4.30 3.14
C TYR A 58 -7.49 -5.08 2.04
N LEU A 59 -7.09 -6.30 2.37
CA LEU A 59 -6.50 -7.28 1.44
C LEU A 59 -7.44 -8.48 1.35
N ARG A 60 -8.02 -8.68 0.17
CA ARG A 60 -8.74 -9.90 -0.18
C ARG A 60 -8.24 -10.36 -1.53
N TYR A 61 -7.83 -11.61 -1.59
CA TYR A 61 -7.58 -12.28 -2.85
C TYR A 61 -8.92 -12.65 -3.50
N LYS A 62 -8.90 -12.82 -4.82
CA LYS A 62 -10.04 -13.31 -5.59
C LYS A 62 -10.11 -14.83 -5.45
#